data_AF-A0A2P2IUT4-F1
#
_entry.id   AF-A0A2P2IUT4-F1
#
_cell.length_a   1.000
_cell.length_b   1.000
_cell.length_c   1.000
_cell.angle_alpha   90.00
_cell.angle_beta   90.00
_cell.angle_gamma   90.00
#
_symmetry.space_group_name_H-M   'P 1'
#
loop_
_entity.id
_entity.type
_entity.pdbx_description
1 polymer ?
#
loop_
_entity_poly.entity_id
_entity_poly.type
_entity_poly.pdbx_seq_one_letter_code
_entity_poly.pdbx_strand_id
1 'polypeptide(L)'
;MATPNAKPLLDPLFSNVTYVEPSQSSEIEARNGSKARVKATAGPVLGPPWQRPENGYLVSSPQGQLVLYYEPHCVYNKDSVEKENADIVITPVIKQLLPKFTLVSGQEDAVQLAKLLHAKYVVPMKNGDLDSKGFLASIIQTEGTIESFKELMAKELPEAQVLVPTPGVPLEVSP
;
A
#
# COMPACT_ATOMS: atom_id res chain seq x y z
N MET A 1 7.92 -4.33 11.33
CA MET A 1 6.58 -4.94 11.55
C MET A 1 6.27 -5.78 10.33
N ALA A 2 5.64 -6.95 10.48
CA ALA A 2 5.39 -7.86 9.36
C ALA A 2 4.16 -8.75 9.60
N THR A 3 3.65 -9.37 8.53
CA THR A 3 2.70 -10.49 8.64
C THR A 3 3.36 -11.71 9.29
N PRO A 4 2.64 -12.52 10.09
CA PRO A 4 3.18 -13.75 10.67
C PRO A 4 3.71 -14.78 9.66
N ASN A 5 3.28 -14.72 8.39
CA ASN A 5 3.83 -15.57 7.33
C ASN A 5 5.35 -15.37 7.12
N ALA A 6 5.86 -14.17 7.39
CA ALA A 6 7.28 -13.86 7.22
C ALA A 6 8.13 -14.35 8.41
N LYS A 7 7.51 -14.85 9.49
CA LYS A 7 8.21 -15.21 10.73
C LYS A 7 9.37 -16.19 10.53
N PRO A 8 9.22 -17.32 9.81
CA PRO A 8 10.32 -18.26 9.60
C PRO A 8 11.51 -17.67 8.84
N LEU A 9 11.27 -16.63 8.02
CA LEU A 9 12.31 -15.95 7.24
C LEU A 9 12.96 -14.81 8.03
N LEU A 10 12.21 -14.11 8.87
CA LEU A 10 12.67 -12.92 9.57
C LEU A 10 13.31 -13.22 10.94
N ASP A 11 12.81 -14.22 11.69
CA ASP A 11 13.34 -14.57 13.02
C ASP A 11 14.86 -14.87 13.01
N PRO A 12 15.42 -15.55 11.99
CA PRO A 12 16.87 -15.78 11.93
C PRO A 12 17.70 -14.52 11.64
N LEU A 13 17.08 -13.47 11.09
CA LEU A 13 17.77 -12.27 10.60
C LEU A 13 17.61 -11.06 11.53
N PHE A 14 16.51 -11.01 12.28
CA PHE A 14 16.13 -9.85 13.08
C PHE A 14 15.67 -10.26 14.48
N SER A 15 16.19 -9.57 15.50
CA SER A 15 15.83 -9.81 16.90
C SER A 15 14.64 -8.98 17.40
N ASN A 16 14.21 -7.97 16.64
CA ASN A 16 13.13 -7.06 17.02
C ASN A 16 12.10 -6.94 15.90
N VAL A 17 11.20 -7.91 15.82
CA VAL A 17 10.12 -7.96 14.82
C VAL A 17 8.77 -8.05 15.53
N THR A 18 7.92 -7.05 15.32
CA THR A 18 6.51 -7.12 15.68
C THR A 18 5.72 -7.78 14.55
N TYR A 19 5.13 -8.95 14.83
CA TYR A 19 4.21 -9.62 13.92
C TYR A 19 2.78 -9.20 14.25
N VAL A 20 2.02 -8.80 13.23
CA VAL A 20 0.63 -8.33 13.38
C VAL A 20 -0.26 -9.00 12.35
N GLU A 21 -1.35 -9.62 12.81
CA GLU A 21 -2.42 -10.15 11.97
C GLU A 21 -3.36 -9.02 11.53
N PRO A 22 -4.12 -9.18 10.44
CA PRO A 22 -5.19 -8.26 10.08
C PRO A 22 -6.11 -7.91 11.26
N SER A 23 -6.52 -6.65 11.34
CA SER A 23 -7.27 -6.02 12.45
C SER A 23 -6.50 -5.84 13.76
N GLN A 24 -5.29 -6.41 13.92
CA GLN A 24 -4.46 -6.11 15.08
C GLN A 24 -3.76 -4.76 14.92
N SER A 25 -3.42 -4.16 16.06
CA SER A 25 -2.66 -2.91 16.11
C SER A 25 -1.46 -3.03 17.04
N SER A 26 -0.45 -2.20 16.80
CA SER A 26 0.69 -2.02 17.69
C SER A 26 1.14 -0.56 17.66
N GLU A 27 1.60 -0.06 18.79
CA GLU A 27 2.22 1.27 18.88
C GLU A 27 3.73 1.16 18.68
N ILE A 28 4.28 2.13 17.95
CA ILE A 28 5.71 2.31 17.76
C ILE A 28 6.09 3.64 18.37
N GLU A 29 7.04 3.63 19.30
CA GLU A 29 7.62 4.83 19.88
C GLU A 29 8.88 5.22 19.11
N ALA A 30 8.90 6.44 18.58
CA ALA A 30 10.05 7.02 17.93
C ALA A 30 11.06 7.52 18.96
N ARG A 31 12.31 7.75 18.51
CA ARG A 31 13.40 8.20 19.39
C ARG A 31 13.13 9.52 20.11
N ASN A 32 12.26 10.36 19.55
CA ASN A 32 11.84 11.64 20.12
C ASN A 32 10.65 11.50 21.10
N GLY A 33 10.25 10.27 21.47
CA GLY A 33 9.11 9.98 22.35
C GLY A 33 7.74 10.06 21.69
N SER A 34 7.66 10.43 20.40
CA SER A 34 6.38 10.43 19.67
C SER A 34 5.91 9.01 19.40
N LYS A 35 4.60 8.78 19.41
CA LYS A 35 4.00 7.45 19.20
C LYS A 35 3.18 7.42 17.93
N ALA A 36 3.44 6.44 17.08
CA ALA A 36 2.62 6.13 15.92
C ALA A 36 1.87 4.82 16.16
N ARG A 37 0.58 4.79 15.82
CA ARG A 37 -0.21 3.56 15.86
C ARG A 37 -0.20 2.93 14.48
N VAL A 38 0.14 1.65 14.40
CA VAL A 38 0.05 0.86 13.18
C VAL A 38 -1.03 -0.19 13.34
N LYS A 39 -1.95 -0.27 12.39
CA LYS A 39 -3.00 -1.30 12.32
C LYS A 39 -2.87 -2.04 11.00
N ALA A 40 -2.83 -3.37 11.06
CA ALA A 40 -2.79 -4.19 9.86
C ALA A 40 -4.20 -4.37 9.28
N THR A 41 -4.31 -4.40 7.96
CA THR A 41 -5.51 -4.74 7.20
C THR A 41 -5.25 -5.98 6.35
N ALA A 42 -6.31 -6.70 6.00
CA ALA A 42 -6.17 -7.87 5.13
C ALA A 42 -5.98 -7.44 3.67
N GLY A 43 -4.84 -7.80 3.10
CA GLY A 43 -4.52 -7.68 1.68
C GLY A 43 -4.84 -8.96 0.90
N PRO A 44 -4.20 -9.19 -0.26
CA PRO A 44 -4.42 -10.36 -1.09
C PRO A 44 -3.75 -11.62 -0.53
N VAL A 45 -4.25 -12.79 -0.93
CA VAL A 45 -3.53 -14.06 -0.79
C VAL A 45 -2.75 -14.28 -2.09
N LEU A 46 -1.44 -13.99 -2.08
CA LEU A 46 -0.57 -14.05 -3.28
C LEU A 46 0.18 -15.38 -3.46
N GLY A 47 -0.25 -16.42 -2.74
CA GLY A 47 0.29 -17.76 -2.86
C GLY A 47 -0.80 -18.81 -2.87
N PRO A 48 -0.47 -20.07 -2.52
CA PRO A 48 -1.46 -21.11 -2.38
C PRO A 48 -2.66 -20.68 -1.52
N PRO A 49 -3.89 -21.12 -1.84
CA PRO A 49 -5.12 -20.59 -1.24
C PRO A 49 -5.23 -20.80 0.28
N TRP A 50 -4.37 -21.64 0.87
CA TRP A 50 -4.28 -21.88 2.32
C TRP A 50 -3.28 -20.96 3.04
N GLN A 51 -2.55 -20.10 2.34
CA GLN A 51 -1.66 -19.13 2.97
C GLN A 51 -2.46 -17.98 3.60
N ARG A 52 -1.92 -17.39 4.67
CA ARG A 52 -2.52 -16.16 5.22
C ARG A 52 -2.40 -15.04 4.18
N PRO A 53 -3.33 -14.07 4.17
CA PRO A 53 -3.19 -12.88 3.34
C PRO A 53 -1.94 -12.09 3.71
N GLU A 54 -1.45 -11.32 2.74
CA GLU A 54 -0.52 -10.23 3.01
C GLU A 54 -1.22 -9.09 3.76
N ASN A 55 -0.45 -8.13 4.27
CA ASN A 55 -0.97 -7.02 5.05
C ASN A 55 -0.92 -5.72 4.25
N GLY A 56 -2.01 -4.95 4.31
CA GLY A 56 -1.96 -3.49 4.24
C GLY A 56 -1.73 -2.90 5.63
N TYR A 57 -1.41 -1.61 5.72
CA TYR A 57 -1.16 -0.95 7.01
C TYR A 57 -1.77 0.44 7.06
N LEU A 58 -2.57 0.70 8.09
CA LEU A 58 -2.92 2.05 8.53
C LEU A 58 -1.89 2.52 9.55
N VAL A 59 -1.30 3.69 9.31
CA VAL A 59 -0.36 4.35 10.20
C VAL A 59 -0.94 5.69 10.61
N SER A 60 -1.28 5.81 11.88
CA SER A 60 -1.79 7.06 12.46
C SER A 60 -0.66 7.80 13.16
N SER A 61 -0.50 9.08 12.82
CA SER A 61 0.37 10.01 13.54
C SER A 61 -0.04 10.16 15.02
N PRO A 62 0.86 10.66 15.87
CA PRO A 62 0.51 11.06 17.23
C PRO A 62 -0.77 11.92 17.24
N GLN A 63 -1.68 11.64 18.17
CA GLN A 63 -2.98 12.33 18.30
C GLN A 63 -3.92 12.21 17.08
N GLY A 64 -3.60 11.38 16.08
CA GLY A 64 -4.49 11.09 14.94
C GLY A 64 -4.66 12.24 13.95
N GLN A 65 -3.69 13.17 13.88
CA GLN A 65 -3.77 14.35 13.02
C GLN A 65 -3.76 14.03 11.51
N LEU A 66 -3.06 12.96 11.16
CA LEU A 66 -2.92 12.39 9.81
C LEU A 66 -2.92 10.87 9.87
N VAL A 67 -3.62 10.24 8.93
CA VAL A 67 -3.64 8.78 8.76
C VAL A 67 -3.16 8.42 7.36
N LEU A 68 -2.17 7.53 7.30
CA LEU A 68 -1.61 6.98 6.07
C LEU A 68 -2.06 5.53 5.91
N TYR A 69 -2.58 5.17 4.74
CA TYR A 69 -2.79 3.79 4.34
C TYR A 69 -1.72 3.35 3.34
N TYR A 70 -1.03 2.27 3.65
CA TYR A 70 -0.05 1.62 2.78
C TYR A 70 -0.64 0.30 2.27
N GLU A 71 -0.77 0.17 0.96
CA GLU A 71 -1.33 -0.99 0.28
C GLU A 71 -0.38 -1.46 -0.83
N PRO A 72 0.44 -2.50 -0.61
CA PRO A 72 1.53 -2.84 -1.52
C PRO A 72 1.09 -3.40 -2.88
N HIS A 73 -0.15 -3.86 -3.02
CA HIS A 73 -0.63 -4.55 -4.23
C HIS A 73 -1.81 -3.87 -4.93
N CYS A 74 -2.39 -2.83 -4.33
CA CYS A 74 -3.68 -2.27 -4.73
C CYS A 74 -4.81 -3.32 -4.76
N VAL A 75 -4.70 -4.37 -3.93
CA VAL A 75 -5.70 -5.42 -3.76
C VAL A 75 -5.99 -5.55 -2.28
N TYR A 76 -7.23 -5.32 -1.87
CA TYR A 76 -7.56 -5.14 -0.46
C TYR A 76 -8.94 -5.71 -0.15
N ASN A 77 -9.15 -6.08 1.11
CA ASN A 77 -10.46 -6.49 1.58
C ASN A 77 -11.38 -5.26 1.73
N LYS A 78 -12.37 -5.12 0.84
CA LYS A 78 -13.28 -3.97 0.81
C LYS A 78 -14.04 -3.77 2.13
N ASP A 79 -14.60 -4.83 2.69
CA ASP A 79 -15.34 -4.79 3.97
C ASP A 79 -14.48 -4.33 5.15
N SER A 80 -13.17 -4.56 5.09
CA SER A 80 -12.22 -4.09 6.08
C SER A 80 -11.83 -2.63 5.85
N VAL A 81 -11.62 -2.22 4.60
CA VAL A 81 -11.11 -0.90 4.25
C VAL A 81 -12.20 0.18 4.31
N GLU A 82 -13.44 -0.15 3.95
CA GLU A 82 -14.58 0.79 3.95
C GLU A 82 -14.94 1.36 5.33
N LYS A 83 -14.46 0.72 6.40
CA LYS A 83 -14.70 1.12 7.80
C LYS A 83 -13.60 2.05 8.33
N GLU A 84 -12.59 2.32 7.52
CA GLU A 84 -11.41 3.08 7.90
C GLU A 84 -11.36 4.39 7.09
N ASN A 85 -10.53 5.33 7.54
CA ASN A 85 -10.27 6.57 6.83
C ASN A 85 -8.75 6.79 6.76
N ALA A 86 -8.26 7.33 5.65
CA ALA A 86 -6.87 7.69 5.49
C ALA A 86 -6.73 8.95 4.64
N ASP A 87 -6.05 9.98 5.16
CA ASP A 87 -5.73 11.19 4.40
C ASP A 87 -4.79 10.90 3.24
N ILE A 88 -3.87 9.97 3.43
CA ILE A 88 -2.81 9.62 2.47
C ILE A 88 -2.92 8.14 2.11
N VAL A 89 -2.97 7.82 0.82
CA VAL A 89 -2.91 6.45 0.33
C VAL A 89 -1.64 6.24 -0.48
N ILE A 90 -0.80 5.31 -0.03
CA ILE A 90 0.38 4.83 -0.75
C ILE A 90 0.02 3.48 -1.36
N THR A 91 -0.12 3.43 -2.68
CA THR A 91 -0.54 2.22 -3.40
C THR A 91 0.04 2.21 -4.83
N PRO A 92 0.22 1.04 -5.45
CA PRO A 92 0.44 0.97 -6.89
C PRO A 92 -0.70 1.60 -7.66
N VAL A 93 -0.36 2.35 -8.71
CA VAL A 93 -1.34 2.96 -9.61
C VAL A 93 -1.21 2.46 -11.05
N ILE A 94 -0.16 1.68 -11.33
CA ILE A 94 0.09 1.05 -12.62
C ILE A 94 -0.04 -0.46 -12.42
N LYS A 95 -0.77 -1.13 -13.30
CA LYS A 95 -1.00 -2.57 -13.19
C LYS A 95 0.25 -3.33 -13.65
N GLN A 96 0.55 -4.43 -12.99
CA GLN A 96 1.53 -5.43 -13.41
C GLN A 96 0.85 -6.78 -13.56
N LEU A 97 0.94 -7.36 -14.75
CA LEU A 97 0.17 -8.53 -15.14
C LEU A 97 1.12 -9.65 -15.57
N LEU A 98 0.81 -10.86 -15.14
CA LEU A 98 1.27 -12.10 -15.77
C LEU A 98 0.13 -12.70 -16.60
N PRO A 99 0.43 -13.60 -17.55
CA PRO A 99 -0.61 -14.35 -18.24
C PRO A 99 -1.57 -15.01 -17.23
N LYS A 100 -2.84 -14.57 -17.22
CA LYS A 100 -3.93 -15.07 -16.35
C LYS A 100 -3.80 -14.72 -14.85
N PHE A 101 -2.88 -13.83 -14.45
CA PHE A 101 -2.72 -13.45 -13.04
C PHE A 101 -2.33 -11.98 -12.89
N THR A 102 -3.08 -11.23 -12.09
CA THR A 102 -2.73 -9.85 -11.73
C THR A 102 -1.76 -9.88 -10.55
N LEU A 103 -0.51 -9.46 -10.78
CA LEU A 103 0.49 -9.35 -9.71
C LEU A 103 0.24 -8.11 -8.84
N VAL A 104 -0.06 -7.00 -9.51
CA VAL A 104 -0.28 -5.70 -8.89
C VAL A 104 -1.41 -5.01 -9.63
N SER A 105 -2.44 -4.58 -8.90
CA SER A 105 -3.55 -3.79 -9.45
C SER A 105 -3.18 -2.30 -9.53
N GLY A 106 -4.05 -1.48 -10.12
CA GLY A 106 -3.81 -0.05 -10.30
C GLY A 106 -4.94 0.60 -11.09
N GLN A 107 -4.72 1.84 -11.55
CA GLN A 107 -5.70 2.62 -12.31
C GLN A 107 -7.03 2.73 -11.56
N GLU A 108 -8.11 2.17 -12.10
CA GLU A 108 -9.46 2.23 -11.52
C GLU A 108 -9.51 1.64 -10.10
N ASP A 109 -8.76 0.58 -9.83
CA ASP A 109 -8.69 -0.03 -8.50
C ASP A 109 -8.11 0.93 -7.46
N ALA A 110 -7.07 1.69 -7.85
CA ALA A 110 -6.43 2.67 -6.98
C ALA A 110 -7.33 3.89 -6.74
N VAL A 111 -8.11 4.30 -7.75
CA VAL A 111 -9.16 5.33 -7.58
C VAL A 111 -10.23 4.83 -6.62
N GLN A 112 -10.69 3.58 -6.76
CA GLN A 112 -11.68 2.99 -5.86
C GLN A 112 -11.16 2.94 -4.42
N LEU A 113 -9.89 2.56 -4.22
CA LEU A 113 -9.28 2.55 -2.89
C LEU A 113 -9.26 3.94 -2.27
N ALA A 114 -8.83 4.95 -3.04
CA ALA A 114 -8.81 6.34 -2.61
C ALA A 114 -10.22 6.84 -2.21
N LYS A 115 -11.26 6.45 -2.97
CA LYS A 115 -12.66 6.76 -2.63
C LYS A 115 -13.09 6.15 -1.31
N LEU A 116 -12.84 4.85 -1.13
CA LEU A 116 -13.28 4.13 0.07
C LEU A 116 -12.65 4.70 1.34
N LEU A 117 -11.42 5.19 1.25
CA LEU A 117 -10.67 5.75 2.38
C LEU A 117 -10.84 7.25 2.55
N HIS A 118 -11.61 7.92 1.69
CA HIS A 118 -11.76 9.37 1.66
C HIS A 118 -10.41 10.11 1.56
N ALA A 119 -9.52 9.59 0.71
CA ALA A 119 -8.16 10.08 0.59
C ALA A 119 -8.10 11.50 0.03
N LYS A 120 -7.27 12.34 0.66
CA LYS A 120 -6.89 13.67 0.14
C LYS A 120 -5.68 13.58 -0.77
N TYR A 121 -4.79 12.63 -0.50
CA TYR A 121 -3.54 12.45 -1.23
C TYR A 121 -3.36 11.00 -1.64
N VAL A 122 -3.00 10.77 -2.89
CA VAL A 122 -2.53 9.47 -3.37
C VAL A 122 -1.07 9.60 -3.77
N VAL A 123 -0.21 8.77 -3.19
CA VAL A 123 1.22 8.69 -3.49
C VAL A 123 1.47 7.41 -4.27
N PRO A 124 1.71 7.49 -5.59
CA PRO A 124 1.97 6.32 -6.41
C PRO A 124 3.21 5.56 -5.95
N MET A 125 3.06 4.26 -5.74
CA MET A 125 4.18 3.36 -5.56
C MET A 125 4.83 3.01 -6.90
N LYS A 126 6.17 3.09 -6.96
CA LYS A 126 6.96 2.71 -8.14
C LYS A 126 7.41 1.24 -8.10
N ASN A 127 6.53 0.32 -7.70
CA ASN A 127 6.90 -1.09 -7.47
C ASN A 127 7.29 -1.83 -8.76
N GLY A 128 6.92 -1.29 -9.93
CA GLY A 128 7.28 -1.84 -11.25
C GLY A 128 8.50 -1.18 -11.90
N ASP A 129 9.10 -0.15 -11.29
CA ASP A 129 10.29 0.53 -11.81
C ASP A 129 11.55 -0.26 -11.44
N LEU A 130 11.64 -1.46 -12.00
CA LEU A 130 12.67 -2.46 -11.71
C LEU A 130 13.41 -2.83 -13.00
N ASP A 131 14.73 -2.83 -12.97
CA ASP A 131 15.58 -3.44 -13.99
C ASP A 131 15.52 -4.97 -13.87
N SER A 132 14.41 -5.55 -14.33
CA SER A 132 14.17 -6.98 -14.28
C SER A 132 14.83 -7.70 -15.47
N LYS A 133 15.50 -8.84 -15.19
CA LYS A 133 16.20 -9.65 -16.20
C LYS A 133 15.73 -11.11 -16.13
N GLY A 134 15.77 -11.80 -17.26
CA GLY A 134 15.46 -13.22 -17.38
C GLY A 134 14.08 -13.51 -17.97
N PHE A 135 13.75 -14.79 -18.13
CA PHE A 135 12.55 -15.24 -18.84
C PHE A 135 11.24 -14.74 -18.20
N LEU A 136 11.15 -14.79 -16.86
CA LEU A 136 9.95 -14.34 -16.14
C LEU A 136 9.71 -12.83 -16.25
N ALA A 137 10.76 -12.02 -16.42
CA ALA A 137 10.61 -10.59 -16.66
C ALA A 137 9.96 -10.32 -18.02
N SER A 138 10.29 -11.12 -19.03
CA SER A 138 9.80 -10.93 -20.41
C SER A 138 8.30 -11.18 -20.60
N ILE A 139 7.64 -11.84 -19.64
CA ILE A 139 6.20 -12.14 -19.69
C ILE A 139 5.37 -11.16 -18.84
N ILE A 140 6.00 -10.25 -18.11
CA ILE A 140 5.29 -9.24 -17.31
C ILE A 140 4.83 -8.12 -18.24
N GLN A 141 3.54 -7.80 -18.16
CA GLN A 141 2.92 -6.71 -18.91
C GLN A 141 2.56 -5.57 -17.96
N THR A 142 2.80 -4.34 -18.42
CA THR A 142 2.45 -3.12 -17.71
C THR A 142 1.23 -2.48 -18.37
N GLU A 143 0.22 -2.12 -17.59
CA GLU A 143 -0.99 -1.44 -18.08
C GLU A 143 -1.27 -0.16 -17.29
N GLY A 144 -1.50 0.93 -18.02
CA GLY A 144 -1.72 2.27 -17.50
C GLY A 144 -0.43 3.08 -17.29
N THR A 145 -0.58 4.38 -17.08
CA THR A 145 0.51 5.31 -16.75
C THR A 145 0.15 6.16 -15.54
N ILE A 146 1.09 6.98 -15.07
CA ILE A 146 0.82 7.97 -14.02
C ILE A 146 -0.15 9.04 -14.55
N GLU A 147 -0.01 9.42 -15.82
CA GLU A 147 -0.83 10.43 -16.48
C GLU A 147 -2.28 9.94 -16.62
N SER A 148 -2.49 8.71 -17.11
CA SER A 148 -3.85 8.14 -17.19
C SER A 148 -4.48 8.01 -15.81
N PHE A 149 -3.69 7.65 -14.79
CA PHE A 149 -4.19 7.62 -13.41
C PHE A 149 -4.58 9.00 -12.90
N LYS A 150 -3.80 10.05 -13.18
CA LYS A 150 -4.14 11.44 -12.82
C LYS A 150 -5.44 11.89 -13.49
N GLU A 151 -5.67 11.53 -14.74
CA GLU A 151 -6.91 11.82 -15.46
C GLU A 151 -8.12 11.12 -14.79
N LEU A 152 -7.98 9.84 -14.42
CA LEU A 152 -9.01 9.11 -13.71
C LEU A 152 -9.30 9.74 -12.33
N MET A 153 -8.25 10.10 -11.57
CA MET A 153 -8.39 10.78 -10.28
C MET A 153 -9.10 12.13 -10.42
N ALA A 154 -8.71 12.97 -11.38
CA ALA A 154 -9.33 14.28 -11.59
C ALA A 154 -10.82 14.19 -11.94
N LYS A 155 -11.23 13.12 -12.63
CA LYS A 155 -12.63 12.86 -12.98
C LYS A 155 -13.44 12.36 -11.78
N GLU A 156 -12.85 11.48 -10.97
CA GLU A 156 -13.59 10.66 -10.00
C GLU A 156 -13.44 11.14 -8.53
N LEU A 157 -12.33 11.80 -8.19
CA LEU A 157 -12.08 12.52 -6.94
C LEU A 157 -11.33 13.84 -7.22
N PRO A 158 -12.01 14.89 -7.72
CA PRO A 158 -11.34 16.14 -8.13
C PRO A 158 -10.63 16.87 -6.97
N GLU A 159 -11.04 16.65 -5.73
CA GLU A 159 -10.46 17.26 -4.53
C GLU A 159 -9.17 16.55 -4.07
N ALA A 160 -8.92 15.33 -4.55
CA ALA A 160 -7.75 14.53 -4.16
C ALA A 160 -6.56 14.79 -5.09
N GLN A 161 -5.35 14.85 -4.51
CA GLN A 161 -4.13 15.15 -5.25
C GLN A 161 -3.26 13.91 -5.43
N VAL A 162 -2.68 13.74 -6.62
CA VAL A 162 -1.68 12.71 -6.88
C VAL A 162 -0.28 13.29 -6.70
N LEU A 163 0.42 12.86 -5.66
CA LEU A 163 1.77 13.32 -5.31
C LEU A 163 2.80 12.28 -5.77
N VAL A 164 3.53 12.56 -6.85
CA VAL A 164 4.52 11.63 -7.39
C VAL A 164 5.87 11.84 -6.67
N PRO A 165 6.36 10.87 -5.88
CA PRO A 165 7.60 11.04 -5.14
C PRO A 165 8.82 10.95 -6.07
N THR A 166 9.86 11.72 -5.74
CA THR A 166 11.18 11.61 -6.37
C THR A 166 12.07 10.74 -5.48
N PRO A 167 12.70 9.66 -5.99
CA PRO A 167 13.58 8.82 -5.20
C PRO A 167 14.67 9.62 -4.48
N GLY A 168 14.85 9.35 -3.18
CA GLY A 168 15.84 10.04 -2.36
C GLY A 168 15.46 11.46 -1.90
N VAL A 169 14.30 11.99 -2.33
CA VAL A 169 13.81 13.31 -1.92
C VAL A 169 12.60 13.14 -0.99
N PRO A 170 12.61 13.73 0.21
CA PRO A 170 11.43 13.73 1.09
C PRO A 170 10.22 14.36 0.41
N LEU A 171 9.06 13.70 0.52
CA LEU A 171 7.78 14.24 0.08
C LEU A 171 7.08 14.86 1.29
N GLU A 172 6.98 16.18 1.31
CA GLU A 172 6.23 16.92 2.33
C GLU A 172 4.72 16.89 2.00
N VAL A 173 3.90 16.55 2.98
CA VAL A 173 2.45 16.53 2.88
C VAL A 173 1.86 17.40 3.98
N SER A 174 1.14 18.45 3.59
CA SER A 174 0.51 19.38 4.52
C SER A 174 -0.92 18.90 4.86
N PRO A 175 -1.34 18.95 6.14
CA PRO A 175 -2.71 18.62 6.56
C PRO A 175 -3.80 19.48 5.93
#